data_AF-A0A9P7AQS7-F1
#
_entry.id   AF-A0A9P7AQS7-F1
#
_cell.length_a   1.000
_cell.length_b   1.000
_cell.length_c   1.000
_cell.angle_alpha   90.00
_cell.angle_beta   90.00
_cell.angle_gamma   90.00
#
_symmetry.space_group_name_H-M   'P 1'
#
loop_
_entity.id
_entity.type
_entity.pdbx_description
1 polymer ?
#
loop_
_entity_poly.entity_id
_entity_poly.type
_entity_poly.pdbx_seq_one_letter_code
_entity_poly.pdbx_strand_id
1 'polypeptide(L)'
;VNLAREHRLVTSGPYSIVRHPSYAGFLPQYIGLLAMYGEQGSWLRQSGILQVPLVNVLVVILLFGLTLCAWMCITRPLVEDKMLQRALRKDWENWAKRVRYRLLPGVC
;
A
#
# COMPACT_ATOMS: atom_id res chain seq x y z
N VAL A 1 -10.12 17.70 -6.57
CA VAL A 1 -10.60 16.31 -6.36
C VAL A 1 -11.92 16.41 -5.62
N ASN A 2 -13.03 15.97 -6.23
CA ASN A 2 -14.36 16.01 -5.62
C ASN A 2 -14.55 14.76 -4.76
N LEU A 3 -14.77 14.93 -3.47
CA LEU A 3 -15.28 13.84 -2.63
C LEU A 3 -16.77 13.69 -2.93
N ALA A 4 -17.24 12.44 -3.00
CA ALA A 4 -18.67 12.18 -3.15
C ALA A 4 -19.45 12.89 -2.05
N ARG A 5 -20.61 13.47 -2.38
CA ARG A 5 -21.40 14.33 -1.47
C ARG A 5 -21.77 13.67 -0.13
N GLU A 6 -21.73 12.34 -0.05
CA GLU A 6 -22.05 11.55 1.15
C GLU A 6 -20.86 10.75 1.69
N HIS A 7 -19.63 11.22 1.45
CA HIS A 7 -18.44 10.52 1.96
C HIS A 7 -18.44 10.51 3.50
N ARG A 8 -18.49 9.32 4.11
CA ARG A 8 -18.37 9.10 5.55
C ARG A 8 -17.12 8.30 5.87
N LEU A 9 -16.57 8.52 7.06
CA LEU A 9 -15.47 7.73 7.59
C LEU A 9 -15.93 6.31 7.93
N VAL A 10 -15.29 5.32 7.32
CA VAL A 10 -15.36 3.93 7.77
C VAL A 10 -14.39 3.76 8.92
N THR A 11 -14.89 3.40 10.09
CA THR A 11 -14.08 3.28 11.32
C THR A 11 -14.06 1.85 11.88
N SER A 12 -14.78 0.92 11.24
CA SER A 12 -14.90 -0.48 11.64
C SER A 12 -13.79 -1.35 11.05
N GLY A 13 -13.55 -2.51 11.69
CA GLY A 13 -12.60 -3.50 11.18
C GLY A 13 -11.15 -2.99 11.21
N PRO A 14 -10.35 -3.24 10.16
CA PRO A 14 -8.94 -2.83 10.11
C PRO A 14 -8.73 -1.32 10.28
N TYR A 15 -9.69 -0.49 9.87
CA TYR A 15 -9.68 0.97 10.01
C TYR A 15 -9.79 1.45 11.47
N SER A 16 -10.07 0.55 12.42
CA SER A 16 -10.02 0.86 13.85
C SER A 16 -8.62 0.73 14.45
N ILE A 17 -7.68 0.09 13.74
CA ILE A 17 -6.30 -0.19 14.19
C ILE A 17 -5.31 0.73 13.47
N VAL A 18 -5.41 0.80 12.14
CA VAL A 18 -4.55 1.63 11.28
C VAL A 18 -5.40 2.48 10.35
N ARG A 19 -4.96 3.70 10.06
CA ARG A 19 -5.70 4.62 9.17
C ARG A 19 -5.73 4.13 7.73
N HIS A 20 -4.68 3.43 7.30
CA HIS A 20 -4.51 2.96 5.93
C HIS A 20 -4.20 1.46 5.84
N PRO A 21 -5.19 0.58 6.13
CA PRO A 21 -4.98 -0.86 6.18
C PRO A 21 -4.58 -1.48 4.84
N SER A 22 -5.06 -0.93 3.71
CA SER A 22 -4.68 -1.40 2.37
C SER A 22 -3.20 -1.18 2.08
N TYR A 23 -2.69 0.02 2.37
CA TYR A 23 -1.26 0.33 2.23
C TYR A 23 -0.41 -0.48 3.22
N ALA A 24 -0.90 -0.66 4.45
CA ALA A 24 -0.26 -1.51 5.45
C ALA A 24 -0.15 -2.97 5.02
N GLY A 25 -1.11 -3.50 4.25
CA GLY A 25 -1.07 -4.85 3.70
C GLY A 25 -0.20 -4.99 2.44
N PHE A 26 -0.22 -3.98 1.56
CA PHE A 26 0.52 -4.02 0.31
C PHE A 26 2.05 -4.03 0.51
N LEU A 27 2.56 -3.28 1.49
CA LEU A 27 4.00 -3.20 1.77
C LEU A 27 4.64 -4.55 2.15
N PRO A 28 4.14 -5.30 3.16
CA PRO A 28 4.67 -6.61 3.49
C PRO A 28 4.41 -7.64 2.38
N GLN A 29 3.27 -7.55 1.67
CA GLN A 29 3.03 -8.38 0.49
C GLN A 29 4.12 -8.17 -0.57
N TYR A 30 4.48 -6.92 -0.84
CA TYR A 30 5.53 -6.57 -1.80
C TYR A 30 6.90 -7.11 -1.36
N ILE A 31 7.24 -6.98 -0.07
CA ILE A 31 8.47 -7.55 0.48
C ILE A 31 8.49 -9.08 0.35
N GLY A 32 7.38 -9.75 0.68
CA GLY A 32 7.24 -11.19 0.55
C GLY A 32 7.38 -11.66 -0.90
N LEU A 33 6.84 -10.90 -1.85
CA LEU A 33 6.98 -11.15 -3.28
C LEU A 33 8.46 -11.11 -3.71
N LEU A 34 9.20 -10.09 -3.27
CA LEU A 34 10.64 -9.96 -3.55
C LEU A 34 11.44 -11.11 -2.94
N ALA A 35 11.11 -11.51 -1.70
CA ALA A 35 11.77 -12.63 -1.05
C ALA A 35 11.51 -13.95 -1.81
N MET A 36 10.24 -14.21 -2.16
CA MET A 36 9.81 -15.45 -2.81
C MET A 36 10.43 -15.63 -4.21
N TYR A 37 10.51 -14.57 -5.01
CA TYR A 37 11.07 -14.63 -6.37
C TYR A 37 12.58 -14.28 -6.44
N GLY A 38 13.11 -13.67 -5.38
CA GLY A 38 14.53 -13.36 -5.26
C GLY A 38 15.39 -14.59 -5.01
N GLU A 39 14.83 -15.61 -4.36
CA GLU A 39 15.55 -16.84 -4.04
C GLU A 39 15.98 -17.61 -5.30
N GLN A 40 17.20 -18.17 -5.27
CA GLN A 40 17.76 -18.98 -6.36
C GLN A 40 16.91 -20.24 -6.63
N GLY A 41 16.23 -20.76 -5.61
CA GLY A 41 15.32 -21.90 -5.70
C GLY A 41 13.93 -21.57 -6.25
N SER A 42 13.63 -20.29 -6.53
CA SER A 42 12.30 -19.91 -6.99
C SER A 42 11.98 -20.52 -8.37
N TRP A 43 10.74 -21.00 -8.53
CA TRP A 43 10.28 -21.58 -9.79
C TRP A 43 10.47 -20.63 -10.98
N LEU A 44 10.30 -19.33 -10.77
CA LEU A 44 10.51 -18.31 -11.81
C LEU A 44 11.95 -18.32 -12.36
N ARG A 45 12.95 -18.57 -11.51
CA ARG A 45 14.36 -18.70 -11.92
C ARG A 45 14.69 -20.09 -12.47
N GLN A 46 14.13 -21.14 -11.86
CA GLN A 46 14.42 -22.53 -12.26
C GLN A 46 13.75 -22.96 -13.57
N SER A 47 12.57 -22.41 -13.87
CA SER A 47 11.79 -22.77 -15.07
C SER A 47 12.45 -22.39 -16.40
N GLY A 48 13.52 -21.59 -16.38
CA GLY A 48 14.19 -21.11 -17.59
C GLY A 48 13.38 -20.06 -18.38
N ILE A 49 12.18 -19.70 -17.93
CA ILE A 49 11.30 -18.76 -18.65
C ILE A 49 11.90 -17.36 -18.78
N LEU A 50 12.77 -16.97 -17.84
CA LEU A 50 13.53 -15.71 -17.86
C LEU A 50 14.59 -15.67 -18.97
N GLN A 51 14.92 -16.79 -19.61
CA GLN A 51 15.82 -16.81 -20.76
C GLN A 51 15.15 -16.25 -22.01
N VAL A 52 13.81 -16.21 -22.05
CA VAL A 52 13.06 -15.58 -23.13
C VAL A 52 13.12 -14.06 -22.95
N PRO A 53 13.72 -13.30 -23.91
CA PRO A 53 13.95 -11.86 -23.73
C PRO A 53 12.66 -11.06 -23.48
N LEU A 54 11.57 -11.42 -24.16
CA LEU A 54 10.27 -10.77 -23.97
C LEU A 54 9.74 -10.95 -22.54
N VAL A 55 9.79 -12.17 -22.00
CA VAL A 55 9.32 -12.46 -20.64
C VAL A 55 10.16 -11.73 -19.62
N ASN A 56 11.49 -11.71 -19.80
CA ASN A 56 12.39 -10.98 -18.91
C ASN A 56 12.06 -9.47 -18.88
N VAL A 57 11.85 -8.85 -20.05
CA VAL A 57 11.45 -7.43 -20.13
C VAL A 57 10.11 -7.19 -19.42
N LEU A 58 9.12 -8.06 -19.62
CA LEU A 58 7.82 -7.94 -18.94
C LEU A 58 7.96 -8.06 -17.42
N VAL A 59 8.79 -8.98 -16.92
CA VAL A 59 9.06 -9.14 -15.49
C VAL A 59 9.73 -7.89 -14.92
N VAL A 60 10.73 -7.32 -15.62
CA VAL A 60 11.38 -6.07 -15.21
C VAL A 60 10.38 -4.92 -15.16
N ILE A 61 9.53 -4.76 -16.18
CA ILE A 61 8.48 -3.73 -16.22
C ILE A 61 7.50 -3.91 -15.04
N LEU A 62 7.08 -5.15 -14.77
CA LEU A 62 6.18 -5.46 -13.67
C LEU A 62 6.81 -5.15 -12.31
N LEU A 63 8.05 -5.57 -12.07
CA LEU A 63 8.77 -5.28 -10.83
C LEU A 63 8.98 -3.77 -10.64
N PHE A 64 9.31 -3.06 -11.72
CA PHE A 64 9.42 -1.61 -11.69
C PHE A 64 8.08 -0.95 -11.34
N GLY A 65 6.98 -1.36 -11.99
CA GLY A 65 5.64 -0.88 -11.68
C GLY A 65 5.22 -1.15 -10.23
N LEU A 66 5.48 -2.36 -9.72
CA LEU A 66 5.20 -2.71 -8.32
C LEU A 66 6.05 -1.89 -7.34
N THR A 67 7.31 -1.62 -7.67
CA THR A 67 8.17 -0.72 -6.88
C THR A 67 7.57 0.69 -6.80
N LEU A 68 7.11 1.23 -7.92
CA LEU A 68 6.44 2.53 -7.96
C LEU A 68 5.15 2.53 -7.14
N CYS A 69 4.35 1.45 -7.21
CA CYS A 69 3.16 1.29 -6.37
C CYS A 69 3.52 1.28 -4.88
N ALA A 70 4.56 0.53 -4.47
CA ALA A 70 5.02 0.48 -3.08
C ALA A 70 5.47 1.86 -2.59
N TRP A 71 6.21 2.59 -3.42
CA TRP A 71 6.59 3.98 -3.15
C TRP A 71 5.37 4.90 -2.98
N MET A 72 4.36 4.77 -3.83
CA MET A 72 3.12 5.53 -3.70
C MET A 72 2.38 5.18 -2.40
N CYS A 73 2.37 3.92 -1.97
CA CYS A 73 1.74 3.49 -0.72
C CYS A 73 2.36 4.15 0.53
N ILE A 74 3.61 4.62 0.45
CA ILE A 74 4.29 5.33 1.55
C ILE A 74 4.02 6.84 1.49
N THR A 75 4.00 7.42 0.30
CA THR A 75 3.94 8.88 0.11
C THR A 75 2.51 9.43 0.03
N ARG A 76 1.59 8.69 -0.60
CA ARG A 76 0.19 9.10 -0.79
C ARG A 76 -0.66 9.23 0.49
N PRO A 77 -0.49 8.38 1.53
CA PRO A 77 -1.33 8.46 2.73
C PRO A 77 -1.31 9.83 3.41
N LEU A 78 -0.19 10.55 3.33
CA LEU A 78 -0.05 11.91 3.88
C LEU A 78 -0.94 12.93 3.16
N VAL A 79 -1.05 12.82 1.84
CA VAL A 79 -1.87 13.71 1.03
C VAL A 79 -3.35 13.38 1.26
N GLU A 80 -3.67 12.10 1.30
CA GLU A 80 -5.03 11.62 1.55
C GLU A 80 -5.54 11.99 2.95
N ASP A 81 -4.74 11.81 3.99
CA ASP A 81 -5.05 12.25 5.35
C ASP A 81 -5.37 13.75 5.39
N LYS A 82 -4.56 14.59 4.74
CA LYS A 82 -4.79 16.04 4.66
C LYS A 82 -6.08 16.38 3.90
N MET A 83 -6.42 15.62 2.87
CA MET A 83 -7.66 15.81 2.12
C MET A 83 -8.88 15.42 2.96
N LEU A 84 -8.82 14.29 3.68
CA LEU A 84 -9.88 13.85 4.58
C LEU A 84 -10.06 14.81 5.76
N GLN A 85 -8.97 15.31 6.34
CA GLN A 85 -9.02 16.32 7.39
C GLN A 85 -9.71 17.61 6.91
N ARG A 86 -9.40 18.08 5.69
CA ARG A 86 -10.04 19.29 5.14
C ARG A 86 -11.54 19.11 4.88
N ALA A 87 -11.94 17.91 4.46
CA ALA A 87 -13.32 17.63 4.08
C ALA A 87 -14.23 17.31 5.27
N LEU A 88 -13.76 16.48 6.21
CA LEU A 88 -14.57 15.96 7.32
C LEU A 88 -14.23 16.61 8.67
N ARG A 89 -13.15 17.39 8.74
CA ARG A 89 -12.72 18.19 9.90
C ARG A 89 -12.85 17.44 11.23
N LYS A 90 -13.89 17.75 12.02
CA LYS A 90 -14.11 17.22 13.38
C LYS A 90 -14.24 15.69 13.43
N ASP A 91 -14.91 15.08 12.45
CA ASP A 91 -15.10 13.64 12.43
C ASP A 91 -13.77 12.90 12.19
N TRP A 92 -12.95 13.46 11.29
CA TRP A 92 -11.60 12.94 11.03
C TRP A 92 -10.70 13.15 12.24
N GLU A 93 -10.71 14.31 12.88
CA GLU A 93 -9.89 14.58 14.07
C GLU A 93 -10.23 13.65 15.24
N ASN A 94 -11.53 13.42 15.48
CA ASN A 94 -11.99 12.51 16.54
C ASN A 94 -11.59 11.06 16.26
N TRP A 95 -11.67 10.63 15.00
CA TRP A 95 -11.24 9.30 14.59
C TRP A 95 -9.71 9.15 14.62
N ALA A 96 -8.95 10.11 14.09
CA ALA A 96 -7.49 10.10 14.06
C ALA A 96 -6.87 10.13 15.46
N LYS A 97 -7.55 10.74 16.45
CA LYS A 97 -7.14 10.65 17.86
C LYS A 97 -7.24 9.22 18.41
N ARG A 98 -8.25 8.45 17.99
CA ARG A 98 -8.41 7.03 18.37
C ARG A 98 -7.44 6.14 17.61
N VAL A 99 -7.31 6.36 16.30
CA VAL A 99 -6.49 5.55 15.39
C VAL A 99 -5.20 6.29 15.06
N ARG A 100 -4.23 6.20 15.99
CA ARG A 100 -2.96 6.94 15.90
C ARG A 100 -2.08 6.45 14.75
N TYR A 101 -2.04 5.15 14.52
CA TYR A 101 -1.15 4.52 13.56
C TYR A 101 -1.58 4.79 12.12
N ARG A 102 -0.65 5.28 11.29
CA ARG A 102 -0.92 5.57 9.88
C ARG A 102 -0.86 4.30 9.02
N LEU A 103 0.27 3.59 9.10
CA LEU A 103 0.60 2.43 8.27
C LEU A 103 0.95 1.21 9.13
N LEU A 104 1.84 1.36 10.11
CA LEU A 104 2.29 0.27 10.97
C LEU A 104 1.94 0.54 12.44
N PRO A 105 1.34 -0.43 13.15
CA PRO A 105 1.19 -0.34 14.60
C PRO A 105 2.56 -0.17 15.26
N GLY A 106 2.72 0.87 16.07
CA GLY A 106 3.97 1.19 16.78
C GLY A 106 4.85 2.26 16.10
N VAL A 107 4.57 2.64 14.85
CA VAL A 107 5.26 3.74 14.15
C VAL A 107 4.27 4.88 13.90
N CYS A 108 4.52 6.05 14.51
CA CYS A 108 3.65 7.23 14.45
C CYS A 108 3.85 8.06 13.16
#